data_AF-A0A2N2W498-F1
#
_entry.id   AF-A0A2N2W498-F1
#
_cell.length_a   1.000
_cell.length_b   1.000
_cell.length_c   1.000
_cell.angle_alpha   90.00
_cell.angle_beta   90.00
_cell.angle_gamma   90.00
#
_symmetry.space_group_name_H-M   'P 1'
#
loop_
_entity.id
_entity.type
_entity.pdbx_description
1 polymer ?
#
loop_
_entity_poly.entity_id
_entity_poly.type
_entity_poly.pdbx_seq_one_letter_code
_entity_poly.pdbx_strand_id
1 'polypeptide(L)'
;MVTREILEIFHDDLWKDKRLMDPQDEIFVKKSENEIEHKTEISVLNYLRKVGISGIPEIKKTEGLDIYMSIFKGIRVFELLVILDELSIKHENAIEVKKKVIERCNERQRRIQIALKEWRECEIRNGQTRIKYPQDKIKKIVEVLAVCKDIPLRKEEFHKEMKQLIDYWETVADIPFRDATTKNMVFCDPNFQRIELEPSESKTEKNIKQVIAKLDDNTFWESTPIADFDFSSCVHDTTIEDDYISLNCHERTFNGNTYIDPKDLIWIGTPDSKRAAISFYVRYYRFGGRKAAYRLLNPVNHMVRFQYDHDDFYFRNLNSIMRNLCPIVDVEFPSLLQITEDLAKRLGTNLAVTDSFYKEYPFENRQPWQGLNTIKINNFNSEI
;
A
#
# COMPACT_ATOMS: atom_id res chain seq x y z
N MET A 1 1.47 -28.29 6.00
CA MET A 1 0.78 -28.07 7.31
C MET A 1 1.30 -26.77 7.89
N VAL A 2 0.43 -25.85 8.32
CA VAL A 2 0.86 -24.56 8.93
C VAL A 2 1.49 -24.84 10.28
N THR A 3 2.72 -24.37 10.50
CA THR A 3 3.47 -24.55 11.75
C THR A 3 3.29 -23.37 12.70
N ARG A 4 3.62 -23.55 13.98
CA ARG A 4 3.63 -22.48 14.98
C ARG A 4 4.57 -21.33 14.59
N GLU A 5 5.76 -21.64 14.07
CA GLU A 5 6.72 -20.65 13.56
C GLU A 5 6.11 -19.74 12.48
N ILE A 6 5.33 -20.30 11.54
CA ILE A 6 4.65 -19.51 10.50
C ILE A 6 3.56 -18.62 11.09
N LEU A 7 2.84 -19.09 12.11
CA LEU A 7 1.84 -18.29 12.82
C LEU A 7 2.49 -17.16 13.61
N GLU A 8 3.65 -17.39 14.24
CA GLU A 8 4.45 -16.37 14.93
C GLU A 8 4.96 -15.30 13.96
N ILE A 9 5.52 -15.69 12.81
CA ILE A 9 5.92 -14.74 11.75
C ILE A 9 4.73 -13.90 11.28
N PHE A 10 3.57 -14.52 11.05
CA PHE A 10 2.38 -13.77 10.65
C PHE A 10 1.93 -12.80 11.75
N HIS A 11 1.85 -13.25 13.00
CA HIS A 11 1.43 -12.45 14.14
C HIS A 11 2.35 -11.23 14.36
N ASP A 12 3.66 -11.42 14.30
CA ASP A 12 4.62 -10.38 14.67
C ASP A 12 4.89 -9.38 13.54
N ASP A 13 4.97 -9.84 12.29
CA ASP A 13 5.44 -8.99 11.18
C ASP A 13 4.37 -8.60 10.15
N LEU A 14 3.31 -9.41 10.03
CA LEU A 14 2.31 -9.27 8.96
C LEU A 14 0.97 -8.79 9.51
N TRP A 15 0.63 -9.14 10.74
CA TRP A 15 -0.65 -8.82 11.36
C TRP A 15 -0.68 -7.38 11.90
N LYS A 16 -1.44 -6.53 11.21
CA LYS A 16 -1.54 -5.08 11.44
C LYS A 16 -2.71 -4.66 12.34
N ASP A 17 -3.49 -5.59 12.88
CA ASP A 17 -4.66 -5.23 13.71
C ASP A 17 -4.26 -4.93 15.17
N LYS A 18 -2.97 -5.07 15.51
CA LYS A 18 -2.37 -4.58 16.76
C LYS A 18 -2.41 -3.04 16.90
N ARG A 19 -2.65 -2.31 15.81
CA ARG A 19 -2.63 -0.84 15.80
C ARG A 19 -4.02 -0.29 16.13
N LEU A 20 -4.18 0.15 17.38
CA LEU A 20 -5.36 0.89 17.82
C LEU A 20 -5.34 2.32 17.24
N MET A 21 -6.36 2.67 16.46
CA MET A 21 -6.64 4.06 16.07
C MET A 21 -7.82 4.55 16.91
N ASP A 22 -7.62 5.65 17.66
CA ASP A 22 -8.66 6.29 18.44
C ASP A 22 -8.83 7.74 17.95
N PRO A 23 -9.81 8.03 17.08
CA PRO A 23 -10.13 9.39 16.68
C PRO A 23 -10.87 10.10 17.83
N GLN A 24 -10.26 11.13 18.41
CA GLN A 24 -10.90 11.99 19.42
C GLN A 24 -10.95 13.42 18.88
N ASP A 25 -12.12 14.05 18.86
CA ASP A 25 -12.31 15.50 18.69
C ASP A 25 -11.41 16.19 17.63
N GLU A 26 -11.54 15.76 16.36
CA GLU A 26 -10.78 16.31 15.21
C GLU A 26 -9.26 16.06 15.21
N ILE A 27 -8.77 15.29 16.19
CA ILE A 27 -7.37 14.92 16.35
C ILE A 27 -7.19 13.43 16.06
N PHE A 28 -6.18 13.13 15.26
CA PHE A 28 -5.71 11.78 14.97
C PHE A 28 -4.49 11.48 15.82
N VAL A 29 -4.54 10.43 16.62
CA VAL A 29 -3.40 9.96 17.40
C VAL A 29 -2.71 8.83 16.66
N LYS A 30 -1.45 9.06 16.25
CA LYS A 30 -0.58 8.03 15.68
C LYS A 30 0.41 7.57 16.73
N LYS A 31 0.41 6.26 17.01
CA LYS A 31 1.39 5.64 17.91
C LYS A 31 2.58 5.12 17.12
N SER A 32 3.78 5.62 17.42
CA SER A 32 5.02 5.10 16.84
C SER A 32 5.47 3.82 17.56
N GLU A 33 6.08 2.88 16.84
CA GLU A 33 6.55 1.62 17.44
C GLU A 33 7.84 1.84 18.26
N ASN A 34 8.64 2.84 17.90
CA ASN A 34 9.88 3.20 18.58
C ASN A 34 10.25 4.68 18.39
N GLU A 35 11.27 5.14 19.12
CA GLU A 35 11.74 6.52 19.06
C GLU A 35 12.26 6.95 17.68
N ILE A 36 12.86 6.02 16.92
CA ILE A 36 13.45 6.33 15.62
C ILE A 36 12.34 6.64 14.61
N GLU A 37 11.32 5.80 14.56
CA GLU A 37 10.11 6.04 13.76
C GLU A 37 9.45 7.37 14.19
N HIS A 38 9.28 7.58 15.49
CA HIS A 38 8.65 8.79 16.03
C HIS A 38 9.37 10.08 15.59
N LYS A 39 10.69 10.16 15.81
CA LYS A 39 11.50 11.31 15.42
C LYS A 39 11.53 11.51 13.90
N THR A 40 11.53 10.40 13.15
CA THR A 40 11.54 10.44 11.68
C THR A 40 10.23 10.98 11.12
N GLU A 41 9.08 10.48 11.58
CA GLU A 41 7.76 10.97 11.18
C GLU A 41 7.65 12.47 11.43
N ILE A 42 8.00 12.93 12.65
CA ILE A 42 7.94 14.35 13.03
C ILE A 42 8.83 15.20 12.12
N SER A 43 10.07 14.74 11.87
CA SER A 43 11.02 15.43 11.00
C SER A 43 10.47 15.58 9.58
N VAL A 44 9.92 14.50 9.02
CA VAL A 44 9.33 14.49 7.66
C VAL A 44 8.13 15.43 7.58
N LEU A 45 7.17 15.30 8.50
CA LEU A 45 5.95 16.13 8.50
C LEU A 45 6.29 17.62 8.59
N ASN A 46 7.22 17.98 9.49
CA ASN A 46 7.67 19.36 9.65
C ASN A 46 8.41 19.86 8.40
N TYR A 47 9.29 19.04 7.82
CA TYR A 47 10.02 19.41 6.62
C TYR A 47 9.08 19.64 5.43
N LEU A 48 8.18 18.70 5.13
CA LEU A 48 7.24 18.80 4.00
C LEU A 48 6.36 20.06 4.12
N ARG A 49 5.90 20.38 5.33
CA ARG A 49 5.17 21.63 5.60
C ARG A 49 6.04 22.86 5.38
N LYS A 50 7.28 22.85 5.88
CA LYS A 50 8.24 23.95 5.75
C LYS A 50 8.54 24.28 4.29
N VAL A 51 8.64 23.28 3.41
CA VAL A 51 8.88 23.47 1.97
C VAL A 51 7.59 23.69 1.18
N GLY A 52 6.45 23.87 1.85
CA GLY A 52 5.19 24.29 1.24
C GLY A 52 4.37 23.17 0.58
N ILE A 53 4.60 21.91 0.93
CA ILE A 53 3.71 20.81 0.51
C ILE A 53 2.41 20.91 1.34
N SER A 54 1.30 21.23 0.67
CA SER A 54 -0.04 21.27 1.27
C SER A 54 -0.56 19.85 1.57
N GLY A 55 -1.63 19.72 2.35
CA GLY A 55 -2.25 18.42 2.64
C GLY A 55 -1.36 17.46 3.46
N ILE A 56 -0.50 18.03 4.31
CA ILE A 56 0.33 17.31 5.28
C ILE A 56 -0.20 17.61 6.69
N PRO A 57 -0.46 16.59 7.53
CA PRO A 57 -1.03 16.80 8.87
C PRO A 57 -0.20 17.79 9.70
N GLU A 58 -0.88 18.63 10.46
CA GLU A 58 -0.24 19.45 11.48
C GLU A 58 -0.04 18.65 12.75
N ILE A 59 1.18 18.63 13.29
CA ILE A 59 1.45 18.10 14.62
C ILE A 59 0.97 19.13 15.64
N LYS A 60 -0.03 18.75 16.45
CA LYS A 60 -0.60 19.59 17.51
C LYS A 60 0.19 19.46 18.82
N LYS A 61 0.57 18.22 19.17
CA LYS A 61 1.41 17.89 20.33
C LYS A 61 2.00 16.49 20.19
N THR A 62 2.96 16.16 21.04
CA THR A 62 3.52 14.81 21.21
C THR A 62 3.52 14.44 22.68
N GLU A 63 3.17 13.20 23.01
CA GLU A 63 3.22 12.66 24.38
C GLU A 63 3.81 11.24 24.33
N GLY A 64 5.00 11.03 24.88
CA GLY A 64 5.71 9.76 24.73
C GLY A 64 5.98 9.44 23.26
N LEU A 65 5.47 8.30 22.77
CA LEU A 65 5.54 7.88 21.36
C LEU A 65 4.28 8.22 20.56
N ASP A 66 3.33 8.95 21.15
CA ASP A 66 2.08 9.33 20.51
C ASP A 66 2.24 10.70 19.83
N ILE A 67 1.83 10.79 18.56
CA ILE A 67 1.81 12.00 17.75
C ILE A 67 0.35 12.40 17.51
N TYR A 68 -0.04 13.56 18.04
CA TYR A 68 -1.39 14.10 17.89
C TYR A 68 -1.41 15.04 16.70
N MET A 69 -2.19 14.70 15.67
CA MET A 69 -2.18 15.40 14.38
C MET A 69 -3.58 15.84 13.94
N SER A 70 -3.65 16.86 13.09
CA SER A 70 -4.91 17.28 12.45
C SER A 70 -5.49 16.18 11.56
N ILE A 71 -6.81 15.94 11.64
CA ILE A 71 -7.54 15.06 10.71
C ILE A 71 -7.91 15.78 9.42
N PHE A 72 -7.80 15.09 8.29
CA PHE A 72 -8.43 15.49 7.04
C PHE A 72 -9.82 14.84 6.93
N LYS A 73 -10.86 15.68 6.82
CA LYS A 73 -12.24 15.25 6.51
C LYS A 73 -12.34 14.95 5.01
N GLY A 74 -12.98 13.85 4.63
CA GLY A 74 -12.97 13.36 3.25
C GLY A 74 -13.25 11.88 3.11
N ILE A 75 -12.97 11.36 1.92
CA ILE A 75 -12.98 9.94 1.59
C ILE A 75 -11.56 9.47 1.25
N ARG A 76 -11.22 8.20 1.49
CA ARG A 76 -9.93 7.70 0.98
C ARG A 76 -9.93 7.70 -0.54
N VAL A 77 -8.80 8.08 -1.13
CA VAL A 77 -8.69 8.01 -2.60
C VAL A 77 -8.94 6.58 -3.08
N PHE A 78 -8.47 5.57 -2.34
CA PHE A 78 -8.77 4.17 -2.66
C PHE A 78 -10.27 3.88 -2.74
N GLU A 79 -11.06 4.32 -1.76
CA GLU A 79 -12.52 4.10 -1.72
C GLU A 79 -13.23 4.89 -2.83
N LEU A 80 -12.79 6.13 -3.08
CA LEU A 80 -13.29 6.93 -4.19
C LEU A 80 -13.06 6.24 -5.54
N LEU A 81 -11.88 5.64 -5.75
CA LEU A 81 -11.59 4.88 -6.97
C LEU A 81 -12.47 3.63 -7.10
N VAL A 82 -12.80 2.95 -6.00
CA VAL A 82 -13.75 1.83 -6.00
C VAL A 82 -15.14 2.29 -6.45
N ILE A 83 -15.63 3.40 -5.88
CA ILE A 83 -16.93 3.97 -6.28
C ILE A 83 -16.93 4.35 -7.76
N LEU A 84 -15.87 5.00 -8.25
CA LEU A 84 -15.74 5.41 -9.65
C LEU A 84 -15.66 4.21 -10.59
N ASP A 85 -14.97 3.12 -10.21
CA ASP A 85 -14.95 1.86 -10.96
C ASP A 85 -16.35 1.30 -11.12
N GLU A 86 -17.14 1.26 -10.04
CA GLU A 86 -18.49 0.71 -10.06
C GLU A 86 -19.45 1.61 -10.87
N LEU A 87 -19.32 2.94 -10.77
CA LEU A 87 -20.12 3.89 -11.54
C LEU A 87 -19.75 3.91 -13.04
N SER A 88 -18.50 3.60 -13.39
CA SER A 88 -18.02 3.60 -14.78
C SER A 88 -18.78 2.63 -15.68
N ILE A 89 -19.44 1.62 -15.10
CA ILE A 89 -20.30 0.67 -15.83
C ILE A 89 -21.49 1.39 -16.49
N LYS A 90 -21.98 2.50 -15.88
CA LYS A 90 -23.18 3.22 -16.33
C LYS A 90 -22.93 4.70 -16.66
N HIS A 91 -21.85 5.28 -16.16
CA HIS A 91 -21.55 6.71 -16.30
C HIS A 91 -20.14 6.88 -16.89
N GLU A 92 -20.04 7.20 -18.18
CA GLU A 92 -18.74 7.42 -18.85
C GLU A 92 -17.90 8.51 -18.16
N ASN A 93 -18.55 9.55 -17.64
CA ASN A 93 -17.87 10.64 -16.91
C ASN A 93 -17.11 10.13 -15.67
N ALA A 94 -17.50 9.01 -15.08
CA ALA A 94 -16.76 8.42 -13.96
C ALA A 94 -15.35 7.94 -14.37
N ILE A 95 -15.16 7.52 -15.63
CA ILE A 95 -13.85 7.13 -16.17
C ILE A 95 -12.93 8.36 -16.24
N GLU A 96 -13.45 9.48 -16.75
CA GLU A 96 -12.69 10.72 -16.87
C GLU A 96 -12.37 11.32 -15.50
N VAL A 97 -13.33 11.32 -14.58
CA VAL A 97 -13.10 11.71 -13.18
C VAL A 97 -12.01 10.83 -12.54
N LYS A 98 -12.06 9.52 -12.74
CA LYS A 98 -11.04 8.59 -12.22
C LYS A 98 -9.64 8.96 -12.73
N LYS A 99 -9.49 9.18 -14.04
CA LYS A 99 -8.22 9.61 -14.64
C LYS A 99 -7.72 10.91 -14.01
N LYS A 100 -8.58 11.92 -13.90
CA LYS A 100 -8.24 13.20 -13.26
C LYS A 100 -7.76 13.03 -11.81
N VAL A 101 -8.45 12.22 -11.01
CA VAL A 101 -8.04 11.96 -9.62
C VAL A 101 -6.66 11.29 -9.57
N ILE A 102 -6.39 10.32 -10.44
CA ILE A 102 -5.08 9.64 -10.53
C ILE A 102 -3.98 10.61 -10.98
N GLU A 103 -4.22 11.47 -11.96
CA GLU A 103 -3.26 12.50 -12.41
C GLU A 103 -2.90 13.48 -11.29
N ARG A 104 -3.89 13.91 -10.50
CA ARG A 104 -3.66 14.77 -9.33
C ARG A 104 -2.88 14.05 -8.25
N CYS A 105 -3.13 12.75 -8.04
CA CYS A 105 -2.30 11.94 -7.15
C CYS A 105 -0.86 11.88 -7.69
N ASN A 106 -0.66 11.62 -8.97
CA ASN A 106 0.66 11.55 -9.59
C ASN A 106 1.50 12.81 -9.37
N GLU A 107 0.94 13.98 -9.71
CA GLU A 107 1.64 15.26 -9.53
C GLU A 107 1.97 15.50 -8.05
N ARG A 108 1.05 15.17 -7.14
CA ARG A 108 1.27 15.29 -5.71
C ARG A 108 2.37 14.36 -5.20
N GLN A 109 2.32 13.08 -5.57
CA GLN A 109 3.32 12.08 -5.14
C GLN A 109 4.71 12.41 -5.70
N ARG A 110 4.79 12.91 -6.94
CA ARG A 110 6.02 13.43 -7.53
C ARG A 110 6.63 14.54 -6.69
N ARG A 111 5.84 15.56 -6.32
CA ARG A 111 6.32 16.67 -5.48
C ARG A 111 6.79 16.20 -4.10
N ILE A 112 6.08 15.26 -3.49
CA ILE A 112 6.47 14.67 -2.20
C ILE A 112 7.79 13.91 -2.35
N GLN A 113 7.94 13.06 -3.36
CA GLN A 113 9.16 12.27 -3.58
C GLN A 113 10.38 13.17 -3.78
N ILE A 114 10.26 14.24 -4.58
CA ILE A 114 11.31 15.24 -4.77
C ILE A 114 11.72 15.86 -3.43
N ALA A 115 10.75 16.36 -2.65
CA ALA A 115 11.01 16.97 -1.35
C ALA A 115 11.65 15.98 -0.36
N LEU A 116 11.19 14.73 -0.33
CA LEU A 116 11.76 13.70 0.54
C LEU A 116 13.18 13.32 0.13
N LYS A 117 13.50 13.32 -1.16
CA LYS A 117 14.88 13.13 -1.63
C LYS A 117 15.80 14.24 -1.13
N GLU A 118 15.40 15.50 -1.30
CA GLU A 118 16.18 16.65 -0.82
C GLU A 118 16.40 16.61 0.71
N TRP A 119 15.35 16.26 1.45
CA TRP A 119 15.44 16.06 2.89
C TRP A 119 16.42 14.94 3.26
N ARG A 120 16.35 13.79 2.57
CA ARG A 120 17.24 12.66 2.83
C ARG A 120 18.70 12.98 2.51
N GLU A 121 18.95 13.70 1.41
CA GLU A 121 20.30 14.16 1.06
C GLU A 121 20.87 15.09 2.13
N CYS A 122 20.03 15.92 2.76
CA CYS A 122 20.44 16.76 3.89
C CYS A 122 20.85 15.92 5.11
N GLU A 123 20.07 14.90 5.45
CA GLU A 123 20.41 13.97 6.53
C GLU A 123 21.71 13.21 6.27
N ILE A 124 21.92 12.75 5.03
CA ILE A 124 23.17 12.07 4.62
C ILE A 124 24.36 13.02 4.77
N ARG A 125 24.26 14.28 4.34
CA ARG A 125 25.31 15.30 4.54
C ARG A 125 25.62 15.55 6.02
N ASN A 126 24.63 15.34 6.89
CA ASN A 126 24.79 15.43 8.34
C ASN A 126 25.23 14.11 8.99
N GLY A 127 25.66 13.12 8.20
CA GLY A 127 26.20 11.84 8.67
C GLY A 127 25.16 10.81 9.11
N GLN A 128 23.87 11.02 8.81
CA GLN A 128 22.83 10.07 9.18
C GLN A 128 22.71 8.92 8.18
N THR A 129 22.91 7.71 8.66
CA THR A 129 22.66 6.48 7.91
C THR A 129 21.26 5.94 8.22
N ARG A 130 20.69 5.22 7.24
CA ARG A 130 19.42 4.52 7.37
C ARG A 130 19.53 3.14 6.79
N ILE A 131 18.75 2.23 7.37
CA ILE A 131 18.65 0.88 6.86
C ILE A 131 17.73 0.88 5.65
N LYS A 132 18.08 0.16 4.58
CA LYS A 132 17.30 0.09 3.36
C LYS A 132 16.20 -0.98 3.50
N TYR A 133 15.07 -0.77 2.84
CA TYR A 133 13.97 -1.74 2.80
C TYR A 133 14.02 -2.53 1.49
N PRO A 134 14.07 -3.88 1.45
CA PRO A 134 13.59 -4.76 2.50
C PRO A 134 14.70 -5.50 3.24
N GLN A 135 14.70 -5.41 4.57
CA GLN A 135 15.72 -6.07 5.41
C GLN A 135 15.58 -7.61 5.42
N ASP A 136 14.38 -8.12 5.70
CA ASP A 136 14.08 -9.57 5.71
C ASP A 136 12.59 -9.88 5.44
N LYS A 137 11.79 -8.82 5.26
CA LYS A 137 10.33 -8.93 5.27
C LYS A 137 9.81 -9.74 4.08
N ILE A 138 10.44 -9.60 2.92
CA ILE A 138 10.05 -10.34 1.70
C ILE A 138 10.34 -11.82 1.86
N LYS A 139 11.48 -12.17 2.46
CA LYS A 139 11.84 -13.56 2.78
C LYS A 139 10.77 -14.21 3.66
N LYS A 140 10.39 -13.56 4.77
CA LYS A 140 9.34 -14.03 5.68
C LYS A 140 7.99 -14.20 4.98
N ILE A 141 7.61 -13.25 4.12
CA ILE A 141 6.38 -13.34 3.33
C ILE A 141 6.42 -14.58 2.42
N VAL A 142 7.52 -14.80 1.69
CA VAL A 142 7.69 -15.96 0.81
C VAL A 142 7.58 -17.27 1.60
N GLU A 143 8.27 -17.38 2.74
CA GLU A 143 8.24 -18.56 3.59
C GLU A 143 6.82 -18.88 4.10
N VAL A 144 6.11 -17.87 4.59
CA VAL A 144 4.70 -18.01 5.02
C VAL A 144 3.83 -18.51 3.88
N LEU A 145 3.89 -17.87 2.71
CA LEU A 145 3.05 -18.24 1.58
C LEU A 145 3.40 -19.62 1.03
N ALA A 146 4.69 -19.96 0.97
CA ALA A 146 5.15 -21.26 0.51
C ALA A 146 4.63 -22.39 1.40
N VAL A 147 4.69 -22.23 2.72
CA VAL A 147 4.12 -23.21 3.67
C VAL A 147 2.59 -23.29 3.55
N CYS A 148 1.91 -22.14 3.45
CA CYS A 148 0.45 -22.10 3.36
C CYS A 148 -0.09 -22.74 2.07
N LYS A 149 0.67 -22.69 0.96
CA LYS A 149 0.29 -23.23 -0.35
C LYS A 149 1.04 -24.49 -0.76
N ASP A 150 1.78 -25.09 0.17
CA ASP A 150 2.57 -26.31 -0.05
C ASP A 150 3.49 -26.19 -1.29
N ILE A 151 4.15 -25.04 -1.42
CA ILE A 151 5.12 -24.76 -2.49
C ILE A 151 6.49 -25.27 -2.03
N PRO A 152 7.14 -26.17 -2.79
CA PRO A 152 8.47 -26.64 -2.46
C PRO A 152 9.49 -25.49 -2.55
N LEU A 153 9.97 -25.02 -1.40
CA LEU A 153 10.98 -23.98 -1.34
C LEU A 153 12.37 -24.59 -1.31
N ARG A 154 13.15 -24.42 -2.39
CA ARG A 154 14.59 -24.72 -2.39
C ARG A 154 15.33 -23.65 -1.58
N LYS A 155 15.31 -23.82 -0.25
CA LYS A 155 15.73 -22.78 0.72
C LYS A 155 17.12 -22.21 0.46
N GLU A 156 18.09 -23.05 0.12
CA GLU A 156 19.47 -22.61 -0.14
C GLU A 156 19.56 -21.69 -1.38
N GLU A 157 18.96 -22.10 -2.49
CA GLU A 157 18.93 -21.31 -3.74
C GLU A 157 18.16 -20.00 -3.52
N PHE A 158 16.99 -20.07 -2.89
CA PHE A 158 16.19 -18.91 -2.54
C PHE A 158 16.93 -17.92 -1.64
N HIS A 159 17.59 -18.38 -0.58
CA HIS A 159 18.35 -17.50 0.32
C HIS A 159 19.53 -16.85 -0.38
N LYS A 160 20.22 -17.58 -1.27
CA LYS A 160 21.30 -17.04 -2.08
C LYS A 160 20.80 -15.91 -2.99
N GLU A 161 19.70 -16.13 -3.70
CA GLU A 161 19.09 -15.14 -4.59
C GLU A 161 18.54 -13.93 -3.82
N MET A 162 17.89 -14.15 -2.67
CA MET A 162 17.43 -13.06 -1.80
C MET A 162 18.60 -12.23 -1.27
N LYS A 163 19.71 -12.86 -0.89
CA LYS A 163 20.93 -12.15 -0.48
C LYS A 163 21.46 -11.29 -1.62
N GLN A 164 21.57 -11.85 -2.83
CA GLN A 164 22.00 -11.09 -4.01
C GLN A 164 21.07 -9.89 -4.30
N LEU A 165 19.76 -10.07 -4.16
CA LEU A 165 18.78 -9.00 -4.31
C LEU A 165 18.99 -7.90 -3.25
N ILE A 166 19.15 -8.26 -1.99
CA ILE A 166 19.38 -7.32 -0.87
C ILE A 166 20.71 -6.59 -1.06
N ASP A 167 21.79 -7.31 -1.37
CA ASP A 167 23.12 -6.73 -1.60
C ASP A 167 23.07 -5.69 -2.74
N TYR A 168 22.35 -5.98 -3.83
CA TYR A 168 22.12 -5.00 -4.89
C TYR A 168 21.25 -3.83 -4.40
N TRP A 169 20.15 -4.11 -3.70
CA TRP A 169 19.20 -3.12 -3.20
C TRP A 169 19.86 -2.07 -2.31
N GLU A 170 20.76 -2.49 -1.42
CA GLU A 170 21.55 -1.62 -0.55
C GLU A 170 22.36 -0.57 -1.33
N THR A 171 22.76 -0.88 -2.57
CA THR A 171 23.52 0.05 -3.42
C THR A 171 22.65 1.06 -4.18
N VAL A 172 21.36 0.80 -4.33
CA VAL A 172 20.47 1.58 -5.22
C VAL A 172 19.32 2.28 -4.51
N ALA A 173 19.03 1.93 -3.26
CA ALA A 173 17.98 2.54 -2.47
C ALA A 173 18.45 3.86 -1.84
N ASP A 174 17.94 4.98 -2.32
CA ASP A 174 18.43 6.33 -1.99
C ASP A 174 17.32 7.34 -1.64
N ILE A 175 16.05 6.95 -1.71
CA ILE A 175 14.93 7.81 -1.31
C ILE A 175 14.19 7.27 -0.09
N PRO A 176 13.60 8.12 0.77
CA PRO A 176 12.80 7.65 1.90
C PRO A 176 11.63 6.78 1.46
N PHE A 177 11.50 5.63 2.10
CA PHE A 177 10.44 4.68 1.85
C PHE A 177 9.11 5.16 2.42
N ARG A 178 8.05 5.15 1.63
CA ARG A 178 6.70 5.42 2.12
C ARG A 178 5.69 4.57 1.39
N ASP A 179 4.52 4.41 1.98
CA ASP A 179 3.43 3.70 1.33
C ASP A 179 2.58 4.68 0.52
N ALA A 180 3.07 5.08 -0.66
CA ALA A 180 2.44 6.02 -1.60
C ALA A 180 1.17 5.46 -2.31
N THR A 181 0.47 4.53 -1.68
CA THR A 181 -0.80 4.00 -2.20
C THR A 181 -1.94 4.98 -1.97
N THR A 182 -2.99 4.88 -2.78
CA THR A 182 -4.24 5.64 -2.60
C THR A 182 -4.95 5.31 -1.27
N LYS A 183 -4.55 4.21 -0.61
CA LYS A 183 -4.95 3.87 0.77
C LYS A 183 -4.33 4.75 1.83
N ASN A 184 -3.32 5.55 1.51
CA ASN A 184 -2.72 6.53 2.43
C ASN A 184 -2.95 7.98 2.00
N MET A 185 -3.94 8.18 1.12
CA MET A 185 -4.38 9.49 0.66
C MET A 185 -5.85 9.73 0.98
N VAL A 186 -6.21 10.99 1.21
CA VAL A 186 -7.60 11.45 1.45
C VAL A 186 -7.95 12.49 0.40
N PHE A 187 -9.12 12.34 -0.24
CA PHE A 187 -9.75 13.37 -1.05
C PHE A 187 -10.60 14.25 -0.12
N CYS A 188 -10.15 15.49 0.11
CA CYS A 188 -10.54 16.31 1.24
C CYS A 188 -11.80 17.15 0.97
N ASP A 189 -12.97 16.51 0.95
CA ASP A 189 -14.26 17.20 0.98
C ASP A 189 -15.06 16.82 2.24
N PRO A 190 -15.53 17.78 3.04
CA PRO A 190 -16.21 17.50 4.31
C PRO A 190 -17.59 16.86 4.17
N ASN A 191 -18.19 16.86 2.97
CA ASN A 191 -19.45 16.17 2.72
C ASN A 191 -19.21 14.66 2.64
N PHE A 192 -18.04 14.21 2.17
CA PHE A 192 -17.70 12.80 2.18
C PHE A 192 -17.42 12.31 3.60
N GLN A 193 -17.77 11.05 3.86
CA GLN A 193 -17.55 10.40 5.14
C GLN A 193 -16.51 9.28 5.02
N ARG A 194 -15.57 9.23 5.96
CA ARG A 194 -14.60 8.13 6.08
C ARG A 194 -15.30 6.86 6.53
N ILE A 195 -15.37 5.87 5.66
CA ILE A 195 -16.04 4.61 5.94
C ILE A 195 -15.32 3.92 7.10
N GLU A 196 -13.99 3.98 7.13
CA GLU A 196 -13.15 3.36 8.16
C GLU A 196 -13.13 4.04 9.53
N LEU A 197 -13.81 5.17 9.74
CA LEU A 197 -13.95 5.77 11.08
C LEU A 197 -15.25 5.32 11.75
N GLU A 198 -16.29 5.15 10.97
CA GLU A 198 -17.62 4.81 11.47
C GLU A 198 -18.38 4.16 10.32
N PRO A 199 -18.42 2.85 10.31
CA PRO A 199 -18.73 2.14 9.10
C PRO A 199 -20.20 1.68 9.10
N SER A 200 -21.00 2.29 8.21
CA SER A 200 -22.41 1.93 8.08
C SER A 200 -22.88 2.04 6.64
N GLU A 201 -23.90 1.23 6.33
CA GLU A 201 -24.58 1.18 5.04
C GLU A 201 -24.85 2.59 4.50
N SER A 202 -25.52 3.41 5.33
CA SER A 202 -25.89 4.78 5.03
C SER A 202 -24.73 5.70 4.60
N LYS A 203 -23.47 5.43 4.99
CA LYS A 203 -22.33 6.28 4.59
C LYS A 203 -21.83 5.95 3.19
N THR A 204 -21.72 4.66 2.87
CA THR A 204 -21.37 4.21 1.53
C THR A 204 -22.39 4.76 0.53
N GLU A 205 -23.70 4.67 0.85
CA GLU A 205 -24.74 5.27 0.02
C GLU A 205 -24.60 6.79 -0.15
N LYS A 206 -24.31 7.50 0.93
CA LYS A 206 -24.09 8.96 0.90
C LYS A 206 -22.90 9.33 0.02
N ASN A 207 -21.78 8.62 0.17
CA ASN A 207 -20.59 8.86 -0.65
C ASN A 207 -20.88 8.60 -2.13
N ILE A 208 -21.57 7.49 -2.46
CA ILE A 208 -21.98 7.20 -3.85
C ILE A 208 -22.88 8.32 -4.40
N LYS A 209 -23.91 8.73 -3.67
CA LYS A 209 -24.82 9.82 -4.07
C LYS A 209 -24.07 11.13 -4.29
N GLN A 210 -23.09 11.44 -3.44
CA GLN A 210 -22.26 12.63 -3.59
C GLN A 210 -21.35 12.56 -4.80
N VAL A 211 -20.71 11.42 -5.08
CA VAL A 211 -19.92 11.23 -6.30
C VAL A 211 -20.81 11.45 -7.53
N ILE A 212 -21.98 10.81 -7.58
CA ILE A 212 -22.94 10.96 -8.69
C ILE A 212 -23.31 12.44 -8.89
N ALA A 213 -23.70 13.14 -7.82
CA ALA A 213 -24.09 14.56 -7.88
C ALA A 213 -22.95 15.49 -8.33
N LYS A 214 -21.70 15.01 -8.31
CA LYS A 214 -20.50 15.77 -8.69
C LYS A 214 -19.84 15.28 -9.97
N LEU A 215 -20.32 14.22 -10.63
CA LEU A 215 -19.64 13.64 -11.81
C LEU A 215 -19.36 14.69 -12.90
N ASP A 216 -20.26 15.64 -13.09
CA ASP A 216 -20.15 16.67 -14.14
C ASP A 216 -19.47 17.97 -13.65
N ASP A 217 -19.13 18.07 -12.37
CA ASP A 217 -18.51 19.24 -11.74
C ASP A 217 -16.98 19.17 -11.87
N ASN A 218 -16.46 19.56 -13.05
CA ASN A 218 -15.02 19.53 -13.31
C ASN A 218 -14.21 20.37 -12.31
N THR A 219 -14.72 21.54 -11.91
CA THR A 219 -14.05 22.42 -10.95
C THR A 219 -13.91 21.74 -9.58
N PHE A 220 -14.92 21.00 -9.15
CA PHE A 220 -14.85 20.21 -7.92
C PHE A 220 -13.70 19.20 -7.94
N TRP A 221 -13.59 18.39 -9.00
CA TRP A 221 -12.55 17.35 -9.10
C TRP A 221 -11.14 17.91 -9.25
N GLU A 222 -11.00 19.10 -9.85
CA GLU A 222 -9.71 19.78 -10.05
C GLU A 222 -9.24 20.53 -8.80
N SER A 223 -10.15 21.13 -8.04
CA SER A 223 -9.82 22.01 -6.91
C SER A 223 -9.80 21.32 -5.55
N THR A 224 -10.59 20.26 -5.34
CA THR A 224 -10.70 19.62 -4.01
C THR A 224 -9.36 19.05 -3.55
N PRO A 225 -8.81 19.43 -2.40
CA PRO A 225 -7.46 19.01 -2.00
C PRO A 225 -7.31 17.49 -1.84
N ILE A 226 -6.10 16.99 -2.05
CA ILE A 226 -5.70 15.63 -1.67
C ILE A 226 -4.63 15.74 -0.59
N ALA A 227 -4.72 14.90 0.44
CA ALA A 227 -3.79 14.88 1.58
C ALA A 227 -3.13 13.51 1.75
N ASP A 228 -1.91 13.49 2.28
CA ASP A 228 -1.13 12.30 2.64
C ASP A 228 -0.84 12.36 4.14
N PHE A 229 -1.02 11.26 4.86
CA PHE A 229 -0.95 11.27 6.34
C PHE A 229 -0.13 10.13 6.97
N ASP A 230 0.50 9.27 6.17
CA ASP A 230 1.36 8.19 6.69
C ASP A 230 2.78 8.24 6.13
N PHE A 231 3.73 8.68 6.97
CA PHE A 231 5.15 8.72 6.66
C PHE A 231 5.97 7.78 7.55
N SER A 232 5.32 6.79 8.19
CA SER A 232 5.95 5.98 9.27
C SER A 232 7.13 5.17 8.75
N SER A 233 7.03 4.79 7.48
CA SER A 233 8.04 3.97 6.82
C SER A 233 9.27 4.76 6.37
N CYS A 234 9.27 6.10 6.48
CA CYS A 234 10.39 6.95 6.03
C CYS A 234 11.67 6.78 6.88
N VAL A 235 11.60 5.97 7.94
CA VAL A 235 12.77 5.45 8.67
C VAL A 235 13.67 4.55 7.82
N HIS A 236 13.16 4.03 6.71
CA HIS A 236 13.92 3.27 5.73
C HIS A 236 14.10 4.03 4.42
N ASP A 237 15.09 3.62 3.62
CA ASP A 237 15.20 4.07 2.23
C ASP A 237 14.77 2.95 1.25
N THR A 238 14.32 3.34 0.06
CA THR A 238 13.85 2.53 -1.06
C THR A 238 14.39 3.11 -2.37
N THR A 239 14.05 2.49 -3.49
CA THR A 239 14.36 2.93 -4.84
C THR A 239 13.38 4.00 -5.35
N ILE A 240 13.83 4.83 -6.29
CA ILE A 240 13.04 5.92 -6.89
C ILE A 240 11.77 5.46 -7.63
N GLU A 241 11.72 4.20 -8.06
CA GLU A 241 10.55 3.59 -8.71
C GLU A 241 9.41 3.27 -7.72
N ASP A 242 9.71 3.12 -6.42
CA ASP A 242 8.77 2.57 -5.43
C ASP A 242 7.46 3.36 -5.34
N ASP A 243 7.52 4.70 -5.26
CA ASP A 243 6.30 5.52 -5.18
C ASP A 243 5.46 5.45 -6.47
N TYR A 244 6.11 5.42 -7.63
CA TYR A 244 5.41 5.30 -8.92
C TYR A 244 4.71 3.95 -9.02
N ILE A 245 5.42 2.86 -8.72
CA ILE A 245 4.86 1.50 -8.73
C ILE A 245 3.71 1.41 -7.71
N SER A 246 3.86 2.05 -6.56
CA SER A 246 2.84 2.11 -5.50
C SER A 246 1.54 2.74 -5.95
N LEU A 247 1.62 3.80 -6.75
CA LEU A 247 0.46 4.55 -7.19
C LEU A 247 -0.10 4.05 -8.51
N ASN A 248 0.72 3.83 -9.54
CA ASN A 248 0.28 3.56 -10.91
C ASN A 248 0.25 2.09 -11.27
N CYS A 249 0.96 1.24 -10.52
CA CYS A 249 1.00 -0.20 -10.74
C CYS A 249 0.26 -0.97 -9.64
N HIS A 250 -0.66 -0.29 -8.93
CA HIS A 250 -1.58 -0.89 -7.99
C HIS A 250 -2.81 -1.45 -8.72
N GLU A 251 -3.43 -2.52 -8.20
CA GLU A 251 -4.56 -3.23 -8.86
C GLU A 251 -5.73 -2.34 -9.31
N ARG A 252 -5.91 -1.17 -8.68
CA ARG A 252 -7.00 -0.22 -8.92
C ARG A 252 -6.65 0.89 -9.91
N THR A 253 -5.38 1.09 -10.17
CA THR A 253 -4.85 2.19 -10.99
C THR A 253 -4.05 1.68 -12.18
N PHE A 254 -3.69 0.40 -12.18
CA PHE A 254 -2.97 -0.24 -13.26
C PHE A 254 -3.80 -0.21 -14.54
N ASN A 255 -3.18 0.29 -15.61
CA ASN A 255 -3.81 0.44 -16.92
C ASN A 255 -3.78 -0.85 -17.77
N GLY A 256 -3.23 -1.95 -17.24
CA GLY A 256 -3.12 -3.22 -17.95
C GLY A 256 -1.85 -3.39 -18.78
N ASN A 257 -1.03 -2.35 -18.94
CA ASN A 257 0.18 -2.43 -19.77
C ASN A 257 1.34 -3.11 -19.01
N THR A 258 1.74 -4.30 -19.47
CA THR A 258 2.88 -5.06 -18.93
C THR A 258 4.20 -4.80 -19.69
N TYR A 259 4.16 -4.05 -20.79
CA TYR A 259 5.35 -3.56 -21.51
C TYR A 259 5.71 -2.18 -20.99
N ILE A 260 6.44 -2.17 -19.87
CA ILE A 260 6.80 -0.96 -19.15
C ILE A 260 8.25 -0.61 -19.45
N ASP A 261 8.51 0.62 -19.89
CA ASP A 261 9.87 1.14 -20.03
C ASP A 261 10.35 1.68 -18.67
N PRO A 262 11.59 1.39 -18.22
CA PRO A 262 12.12 1.94 -16.97
C PRO A 262 11.98 3.46 -16.82
N LYS A 263 11.97 4.22 -17.94
CA LYS A 263 11.80 5.67 -17.91
C LYS A 263 10.39 6.11 -17.47
N ASP A 264 9.39 5.25 -17.67
CA ASP A 264 8.00 5.54 -17.34
C ASP A 264 7.73 5.32 -15.84
N LEU A 265 8.67 4.68 -15.12
CA LEU A 265 8.53 4.29 -13.71
C LEU A 265 9.13 5.29 -12.72
N ILE A 266 9.70 6.39 -13.21
CA ILE A 266 10.40 7.35 -12.36
C ILE A 266 9.90 8.77 -12.62
N TRP A 267 9.88 9.60 -11.57
CA TRP A 267 9.64 11.04 -11.71
C TRP A 267 10.93 11.87 -11.67
N ILE A 268 12.01 11.27 -11.19
CA ILE A 268 13.32 11.88 -10.97
C ILE A 268 14.42 10.85 -11.22
N GLY A 269 15.64 11.32 -11.48
CA GLY A 269 16.83 10.46 -11.59
C GLY A 269 16.98 9.78 -12.95
N THR A 270 17.83 8.76 -12.99
CA THR A 270 18.17 8.02 -14.21
C THR A 270 17.44 6.68 -14.21
N PRO A 271 16.81 6.27 -15.32
CA PRO A 271 16.19 4.95 -15.45
C PRO A 271 17.22 3.82 -15.30
N ASP A 272 16.85 2.76 -14.60
CA ASP A 272 17.65 1.53 -14.48
C ASP A 272 16.73 0.31 -14.57
N SER A 273 16.96 -0.52 -15.59
CA SER A 273 16.19 -1.74 -15.86
C SER A 273 16.17 -2.73 -14.69
N LYS A 274 17.33 -2.98 -14.07
CA LYS A 274 17.48 -3.97 -13.01
C LYS A 274 16.87 -3.45 -11.71
N ARG A 275 17.09 -2.18 -11.38
CA ARG A 275 16.47 -1.52 -10.22
C ARG A 275 14.95 -1.51 -10.36
N ALA A 276 14.42 -1.18 -11.53
CA ALA A 276 12.98 -1.22 -11.79
C ALA A 276 12.40 -2.63 -11.61
N ALA A 277 13.03 -3.66 -12.19
CA ALA A 277 12.57 -5.05 -12.06
C ALA A 277 12.55 -5.52 -10.60
N ILE A 278 13.62 -5.24 -9.84
CA ILE A 278 13.70 -5.60 -8.42
C ILE A 278 12.71 -4.77 -7.59
N SER A 279 12.49 -3.50 -7.92
CA SER A 279 11.48 -2.65 -7.25
C SER A 279 10.07 -3.22 -7.38
N PHE A 280 9.72 -3.73 -8.56
CA PHE A 280 8.48 -4.48 -8.74
C PHE A 280 8.41 -5.70 -7.84
N TYR A 281 9.47 -6.52 -7.79
CA TYR A 281 9.51 -7.70 -6.93
C TYR A 281 9.26 -7.34 -5.47
N VAL A 282 10.02 -6.39 -4.92
CA VAL A 282 9.90 -5.93 -3.54
C VAL A 282 8.50 -5.37 -3.27
N ARG A 283 7.99 -4.50 -4.15
CA ARG A 283 6.71 -3.83 -3.94
C ARG A 283 5.53 -4.81 -4.03
N TYR A 284 5.51 -5.66 -5.04
CA TYR A 284 4.39 -6.58 -5.28
C TYR A 284 4.31 -7.64 -4.19
N TYR A 285 5.43 -8.17 -3.71
CA TYR A 285 5.43 -9.06 -2.54
C TYR A 285 4.97 -8.33 -1.26
N ARG A 286 5.34 -7.07 -1.06
CA ARG A 286 4.86 -6.29 0.09
C ARG A 286 3.35 -6.04 0.03
N PHE A 287 2.81 -5.75 -1.15
CA PHE A 287 1.38 -5.50 -1.36
C PHE A 287 0.56 -6.79 -1.34
N GLY A 288 0.80 -7.68 -2.30
CA GLY A 288 0.04 -8.91 -2.46
C GLY A 288 0.37 -9.94 -1.41
N GLY A 289 1.64 -10.09 -1.04
CA GLY A 289 2.04 -11.18 -0.15
C GLY A 289 1.52 -11.05 1.27
N ARG A 290 1.47 -9.84 1.82
CA ARG A 290 0.81 -9.60 3.11
C ARG A 290 -0.70 -9.89 3.04
N LYS A 291 -1.38 -9.42 1.99
CA LYS A 291 -2.82 -9.65 1.81
C LYS A 291 -3.11 -11.15 1.66
N ALA A 292 -2.31 -11.85 0.87
CA ALA A 292 -2.38 -13.30 0.70
C ALA A 292 -2.15 -14.06 2.01
N ALA A 293 -1.18 -13.65 2.83
CA ALA A 293 -0.98 -14.26 4.14
C ALA A 293 -2.20 -14.08 5.05
N TYR A 294 -2.82 -12.89 5.05
CA TYR A 294 -4.09 -12.66 5.72
C TYR A 294 -5.20 -13.57 5.18
N ARG A 295 -5.37 -13.68 3.87
CA ARG A 295 -6.40 -14.53 3.27
C ARG A 295 -6.27 -15.99 3.68
N LEU A 296 -5.04 -16.48 3.85
CA LEU A 296 -4.75 -17.87 4.16
C LEU A 296 -4.80 -18.18 5.67
N LEU A 297 -4.34 -17.25 6.51
CA LEU A 297 -4.16 -17.45 7.95
C LEU A 297 -5.19 -16.73 8.83
N ASN A 298 -5.73 -15.59 8.39
CA ASN A 298 -6.77 -14.83 9.08
C ASN A 298 -7.84 -14.30 8.07
N PRO A 299 -8.61 -15.21 7.45
CA PRO A 299 -9.57 -14.85 6.41
C PRO A 299 -10.70 -13.94 6.89
N VAL A 300 -11.07 -14.01 8.17
CA VAL A 300 -12.12 -13.17 8.75
C VAL A 300 -11.71 -11.70 8.66
N ASN A 301 -10.51 -11.36 9.11
CA ASN A 301 -10.01 -9.98 9.02
C ASN A 301 -9.63 -9.61 7.58
N HIS A 302 -9.23 -10.58 6.76
CA HIS A 302 -9.02 -10.34 5.33
C HIS A 302 -10.29 -9.84 4.64
N MET A 303 -11.43 -10.50 4.84
CA MET A 303 -12.70 -10.15 4.17
C MET A 303 -13.15 -8.72 4.44
N VAL A 304 -12.79 -8.16 5.59
CA VAL A 304 -13.13 -6.79 5.95
C VAL A 304 -12.05 -5.80 5.55
N ARG A 305 -10.78 -6.08 5.87
CA ARG A 305 -9.68 -5.14 5.65
C ARG A 305 -9.28 -5.01 4.17
N PHE A 306 -9.49 -6.07 3.41
CA PHE A 306 -9.06 -6.22 2.02
C PHE A 306 -10.23 -6.60 1.11
N GLN A 307 -11.46 -6.24 1.50
CA GLN A 307 -12.69 -6.56 0.76
C GLN A 307 -12.62 -6.20 -0.73
N TYR A 308 -12.00 -5.07 -1.03
CA TYR A 308 -11.88 -4.53 -2.39
C TYR A 308 -10.50 -4.80 -3.01
N ASP A 309 -9.67 -5.65 -2.41
CA ASP A 309 -8.35 -5.97 -2.92
C ASP A 309 -8.33 -7.34 -3.60
N HIS A 310 -7.50 -7.45 -4.63
CA HIS A 310 -7.20 -8.65 -5.40
C HIS A 310 -5.72 -9.00 -5.20
N ASP A 311 -5.40 -9.66 -4.09
CA ASP A 311 -4.04 -9.99 -3.70
C ASP A 311 -3.25 -10.83 -4.73
N ASP A 312 -3.95 -11.62 -5.54
CA ASP A 312 -3.34 -12.42 -6.60
C ASP A 312 -2.92 -11.60 -7.83
N PHE A 313 -3.48 -10.40 -8.03
CA PHE A 313 -3.07 -9.45 -9.07
C PHE A 313 -1.55 -9.24 -9.09
N TYR A 314 -0.95 -9.10 -7.91
CA TYR A 314 0.48 -8.78 -7.74
C TYR A 314 1.41 -9.95 -8.08
N PHE A 315 0.89 -11.14 -8.34
CA PHE A 315 1.72 -12.30 -8.69
C PHE A 315 1.56 -12.69 -10.16
N ARG A 316 0.34 -12.56 -10.71
CA ARG A 316 0.00 -13.01 -12.08
C ARG A 316 0.94 -12.48 -13.16
N ASN A 317 1.30 -11.20 -13.09
CA ASN A 317 2.09 -10.54 -14.13
C ASN A 317 3.53 -10.20 -13.69
N LEU A 318 3.92 -10.49 -12.44
CA LEU A 318 5.19 -10.03 -11.88
C LEU A 318 6.39 -10.56 -12.67
N ASN A 319 6.41 -11.87 -12.95
CA ASN A 319 7.48 -12.49 -13.75
C ASN A 319 7.58 -11.87 -15.16
N SER A 320 6.44 -11.62 -15.82
CA SER A 320 6.44 -11.00 -17.14
C SER A 320 6.98 -9.58 -17.10
N ILE A 321 6.57 -8.78 -16.11
CA ILE A 321 7.07 -7.41 -15.91
C ILE A 321 8.58 -7.42 -15.66
N MET A 322 9.07 -8.28 -14.77
CA MET A 322 10.50 -8.38 -14.45
C MET A 322 11.34 -8.77 -15.68
N ARG A 323 10.90 -9.76 -16.46
CA ARG A 323 11.59 -10.18 -17.69
C ARG A 323 11.60 -9.09 -18.76
N ASN A 324 10.50 -8.37 -18.91
CA ASN A 324 10.40 -7.26 -19.86
C ASN A 324 11.35 -6.12 -19.48
N LEU A 325 11.45 -5.79 -18.19
CA LEU A 325 12.34 -4.74 -17.69
C LEU A 325 13.81 -5.16 -17.75
N CYS A 326 14.12 -6.39 -17.36
CA CYS A 326 15.49 -6.87 -17.19
C CYS A 326 15.61 -8.37 -17.52
N PRO A 327 15.90 -8.76 -18.77
CA PRO A 327 15.92 -10.18 -19.17
C PRO A 327 16.90 -11.08 -18.39
N ILE A 328 17.97 -10.51 -17.82
CA ILE A 328 18.97 -11.29 -17.05
C ILE A 328 18.40 -11.87 -15.74
N VAL A 329 17.21 -11.43 -15.30
CA VAL A 329 16.54 -11.97 -14.11
C VAL A 329 16.28 -13.48 -14.20
N ASP A 330 16.10 -14.04 -15.41
CA ASP A 330 15.93 -15.49 -15.58
C ASP A 330 17.21 -16.28 -15.22
N VAL A 331 18.37 -15.63 -15.29
CA VAL A 331 19.67 -16.22 -14.93
C VAL A 331 20.05 -15.89 -13.50
N GLU A 332 19.82 -14.65 -13.07
CA GLU A 332 20.21 -14.18 -11.73
C GLU A 332 19.25 -14.64 -10.62
N PHE A 333 17.96 -14.78 -10.92
CA PHE A 333 16.91 -15.02 -9.93
C PHE A 333 15.92 -16.16 -10.31
N PRO A 334 16.39 -17.31 -10.83
CA PRO A 334 15.50 -18.38 -11.30
C PRO A 334 14.58 -18.92 -10.20
N SER A 335 15.06 -19.03 -8.96
CA SER A 335 14.26 -19.54 -7.83
C SER A 335 13.17 -18.55 -7.43
N LEU A 336 13.48 -17.24 -7.38
CA LEU A 336 12.48 -16.20 -7.08
C LEU A 336 11.36 -16.17 -8.12
N LEU A 337 11.71 -16.30 -9.41
CA LEU A 337 10.72 -16.35 -10.49
C LEU A 337 9.86 -17.62 -10.42
N GLN A 338 10.47 -18.77 -10.13
CA GLN A 338 9.74 -20.03 -9.99
C GLN A 338 8.74 -19.98 -8.82
N ILE A 339 9.14 -19.46 -7.66
CA ILE A 339 8.24 -19.30 -6.51
C ILE A 339 7.09 -18.35 -6.85
N THR A 340 7.38 -17.24 -7.53
CA THR A 340 6.36 -16.27 -7.96
C THR A 340 5.35 -16.90 -8.92
N GLU A 341 5.82 -17.74 -9.84
CA GLU A 341 5.00 -18.49 -10.78
C GLU A 341 4.07 -19.49 -10.04
N ASP A 342 4.63 -20.24 -9.08
CA ASP A 342 3.86 -21.18 -8.29
C ASP A 342 2.82 -20.49 -7.41
N LEU A 343 3.16 -19.33 -6.84
CA LEU A 343 2.22 -18.48 -6.11
C LEU A 343 1.09 -17.98 -7.02
N ALA A 344 1.41 -17.47 -8.21
CA ALA A 344 0.40 -17.00 -9.17
C ALA A 344 -0.61 -18.11 -9.53
N LYS A 345 -0.14 -19.35 -9.71
CA LYS A 345 -0.98 -20.52 -10.00
C LYS A 345 -1.82 -20.98 -8.82
N ARG A 346 -1.27 -20.95 -7.60
CA ARG A 346 -1.88 -21.55 -6.40
C ARG A 346 -2.69 -20.58 -5.54
N LEU A 347 -2.49 -19.26 -5.69
CA LEU A 347 -3.25 -18.25 -4.96
C LEU A 347 -4.67 -18.06 -5.55
N GLY A 348 -4.87 -18.32 -6.84
CA GLY A 348 -6.19 -18.30 -7.49
C GLY A 348 -7.08 -19.52 -7.17
N THR A 349 -6.53 -20.55 -6.52
CA THR A 349 -7.19 -21.84 -6.25
C THR A 349 -7.40 -22.04 -4.74
N ASN A 350 -8.60 -21.70 -4.28
CA ASN A 350 -9.31 -22.15 -3.06
C ASN A 350 -8.79 -21.93 -1.61
N LEU A 351 -9.83 -21.87 -0.75
CA LEU A 351 -10.06 -22.11 0.70
C LEU A 351 -9.04 -21.58 1.73
N ALA A 352 -9.52 -20.68 2.57
CA ALA A 352 -8.82 -20.20 3.73
C ALA A 352 -8.77 -21.25 4.86
N VAL A 353 -7.69 -21.26 5.63
CA VAL A 353 -7.55 -22.12 6.81
C VAL A 353 -8.00 -21.31 8.03
N THR A 354 -9.31 -21.23 8.23
CA THR A 354 -9.96 -20.32 9.22
C THR A 354 -9.56 -20.57 10.68
N ASP A 355 -9.14 -21.79 11.04
CA ASP A 355 -9.05 -22.19 12.46
C ASP A 355 -7.63 -22.25 13.04
N SER A 356 -6.56 -22.27 12.25
CA SER A 356 -5.21 -22.46 12.80
C SER A 356 -4.70 -21.24 13.58
N PHE A 357 -4.94 -20.01 13.10
CA PHE A 357 -4.46 -18.79 13.76
C PHE A 357 -5.15 -18.56 15.10
N TYR A 358 -6.49 -18.61 15.15
CA TYR A 358 -7.24 -18.39 16.39
C TYR A 358 -7.24 -19.58 17.35
N LYS A 359 -6.73 -20.75 16.93
CA LYS A 359 -6.43 -21.85 17.84
C LYS A 359 -5.14 -21.58 18.62
N GLU A 360 -4.11 -21.03 17.95
CA GLU A 360 -2.83 -20.68 18.59
C GLU A 360 -2.95 -19.36 19.38
N TYR A 361 -3.71 -18.39 18.86
CA TYR A 361 -3.92 -17.07 19.46
C TYR A 361 -5.40 -16.84 19.80
N PRO A 362 -5.95 -17.53 20.82
CA PRO A 362 -7.38 -17.52 21.11
C PRO A 362 -7.91 -16.20 21.67
N PHE A 363 -7.02 -15.38 22.25
CA PHE A 363 -7.37 -14.08 22.84
C PHE A 363 -7.33 -12.94 21.81
N GLU A 364 -6.85 -13.20 20.60
CA GLU A 364 -6.79 -12.18 19.56
C GLU A 364 -8.17 -11.94 18.96
N ASN A 365 -8.43 -10.68 18.64
CA ASN A 365 -9.78 -10.25 18.28
C ASN A 365 -10.27 -10.95 16.99
N ARG A 366 -11.23 -11.86 17.16
CA ARG A 366 -11.94 -12.56 16.08
C ARG A 366 -12.98 -11.69 15.40
N GLN A 367 -13.43 -10.62 16.06
CA GLN A 367 -14.39 -9.71 15.47
C GLN A 367 -13.64 -8.91 14.41
N PRO A 368 -13.99 -9.05 13.13
CA PRO A 368 -13.50 -8.10 12.16
C PRO A 368 -13.97 -6.71 12.61
N TRP A 369 -13.19 -5.68 12.29
CA TRP A 369 -13.63 -4.31 12.45
C TRP A 369 -15.06 -4.20 11.86
N GLN A 370 -16.07 -3.89 12.68
CA GLN A 370 -17.49 -4.26 12.46
C GLN A 370 -18.20 -3.51 11.32
N GLY A 371 -17.46 -3.07 10.32
CA GLY A 371 -17.87 -1.92 9.57
C GLY A 371 -18.47 -2.06 8.21
N LEU A 372 -17.97 -3.01 7.45
CA LEU A 372 -18.37 -3.07 6.06
C LEU A 372 -19.49 -4.09 5.93
N ASN A 373 -20.71 -3.65 6.24
CA ASN A 373 -21.90 -4.31 5.72
C ASN A 373 -22.03 -3.96 4.23
N THR A 374 -21.98 -4.98 3.38
CA THR A 374 -22.05 -4.89 1.91
C THR A 374 -23.39 -4.38 1.41
N ILE A 375 -23.40 -3.24 0.71
CA ILE A 375 -24.50 -2.85 -0.18
C ILE A 375 -24.11 -3.24 -1.59
N LYS A 376 -25.03 -3.88 -2.31
CA LYS A 376 -24.92 -4.01 -3.76
C LYS A 376 -25.46 -2.73 -4.40
N ILE A 377 -24.62 -2.02 -5.16
CA ILE A 377 -24.97 -0.78 -5.89
C ILE A 377 -26.16 -0.93 -6.86
N ASN A 378 -26.57 -2.17 -7.16
CA ASN A 378 -27.76 -2.47 -7.94
C ASN A 378 -29.07 -1.86 -7.37
N ASN A 379 -29.08 -1.40 -6.12
CA ASN A 379 -30.25 -0.76 -5.50
C ASN A 379 -30.43 0.74 -5.82
N PHE A 380 -29.45 1.43 -6.43
CA PHE A 380 -29.58 2.86 -6.76
C PHE A 380 -30.31 3.15 -8.07
N ASN A 381 -30.99 2.15 -8.64
CA ASN A 381 -31.58 2.18 -9.97
C ASN A 381 -33.05 2.63 -10.04
N SER A 382 -33.58 3.37 -9.05
CA SER A 382 -35.02 3.70 -9.05
C SER A 382 -35.42 5.16 -8.95
N GLU A 383 -34.52 6.13 -8.71
CA GLU A 383 -34.92 7.55 -8.68
C GLU A 383 -33.77 8.47 -9.13
N ILE A 384 -33.61 8.65 -10.45
CA ILE A 384 -33.17 9.90 -11.09
C ILE A 384 -34.07 10.13 -12.31
#